data_AF-A0A6J4FNZ7-F1
#
_entry.id   AF-A0A6J4FNZ7-F1
#
_cell.length_a   1.000
_cell.length_b   1.000
_cell.length_c   1.000
_cell.angle_alpha   90.00
_cell.angle_beta   90.00
_cell.angle_gamma   90.00
#
_symmetry.space_group_name_H-M   'P 1'
#
loop_
_entity.id
_entity.type
_entity.pdbx_description
1 polymer ?
#
loop_
_entity_poly.entity_id
_entity_poly.type
_entity_poly.pdbx_seq_one_letter_code
_entity_poly.pdbx_strand_id
1 'polypeptide(L)'
;MDTLDEDEIDRFIAARPVGMDEAPPSRPIRWRRLVMVLLILVLGGGLGTVGYFVSNMDTRDVIAALDVADRPQLSIQLPGRDGKEAEPAPSGPTNPGGLLTPPGGVAAPPPPEPPAAPAITPPPVPAPPVAPAVELPAVPPPVAAPPPAPVNGANGKTNGHAAPPAPPPPVVAAPAPSVAGLTPATPTPRPADQLPTFASLPVPAAKPVALAPAPVETLLRQSPNGPLPVIGQDGKQAWKVYARPWDAASDKIRMAVMVVGLGMDKEATDAAITKTPADMTLVFSPYASGLDKLIKRARDAGHEVMVALPVEMSGFPARDPGPLGLMVTTPPEEIIARLEKVLARAPGAVGVWAADGPFTRSKQVGLVLAALKDRGLLYVGDGGNGEPKPPMAALAGQLDAEPYRNAIEARQIQASEAAKEMGRAVVAINARPISFDRLLGWMDKFPDHNIVLAPVSSVVKP
;
A
#
# COMPACT_ATOMS: atom_id res chain seq x y z
N MET A 1 -68.19 37.97 1.62
CA MET A 1 -68.60 36.65 1.13
C MET A 1 -67.36 35.95 0.60
N ASP A 2 -66.86 34.85 1.17
CA ASP A 2 -67.24 34.11 2.37
C ASP A 2 -65.97 33.44 2.90
N THR A 3 -65.88 33.43 4.22
CA THR A 3 -64.86 32.75 5.02
C THR A 3 -65.03 31.25 4.89
N LEU A 4 -63.95 30.53 4.64
CA LEU A 4 -63.93 29.07 4.70
C LEU A 4 -63.95 28.65 6.19
N ASP A 5 -65.00 27.90 6.55
CA ASP A 5 -65.29 27.41 7.90
C ASP A 5 -64.23 26.43 8.41
N GLU A 6 -63.68 26.71 9.60
CA GLU A 6 -62.73 25.84 10.32
C GLU A 6 -63.38 24.51 10.79
N ASP A 7 -64.72 24.41 10.74
CA ASP A 7 -65.49 23.23 11.16
C ASP A 7 -65.40 22.04 10.17
N GLU A 8 -64.95 22.26 8.93
CA GLU A 8 -64.79 21.19 7.93
C GLU A 8 -63.46 20.43 8.10
N ILE A 9 -62.45 21.08 8.70
CA ILE A 9 -61.13 20.50 8.96
C ILE A 9 -61.20 19.54 10.17
N ASP A 10 -61.95 19.91 11.21
CA ASP A 10 -62.09 19.08 12.42
C ASP A 10 -62.93 17.82 12.21
N ARG A 11 -63.86 17.82 11.25
CA ARG A 11 -64.59 16.60 10.85
C ARG A 11 -63.73 15.60 10.08
N PHE A 12 -62.67 16.03 9.41
CA PHE A 12 -61.77 15.12 8.69
C PHE A 12 -60.78 14.42 9.64
N ILE A 13 -60.54 15.00 10.82
CA ILE A 13 -59.58 14.48 11.81
C ILE A 13 -60.26 13.53 12.82
N ALA A 14 -61.59 13.60 13.02
CA ALA A 14 -62.29 12.87 14.08
C ALA A 14 -62.89 11.50 13.71
N ALA A 15 -62.63 10.94 12.52
CA ALA A 15 -63.22 9.66 12.11
C ALA A 15 -62.18 8.64 11.64
N ARG A 16 -61.52 7.95 12.59
CA ARG A 16 -61.23 6.51 12.48
C ARG A 16 -60.75 5.91 13.82
N PRO A 17 -61.17 4.67 14.14
CA PRO A 17 -60.99 4.04 15.44
C PRO A 17 -59.55 3.53 15.65
N VAL A 18 -59.12 3.59 16.91
CA VAL A 18 -57.94 2.92 17.46
C VAL A 18 -58.20 1.41 17.52
N GLY A 19 -57.26 0.60 17.03
CA GLY A 19 -57.19 -0.82 17.39
C GLY A 19 -56.57 -1.75 16.36
N MET A 20 -55.42 -2.31 16.72
CA MET A 20 -54.71 -3.48 16.19
C MET A 20 -53.59 -3.19 15.17
N ASP A 21 -52.36 -3.30 15.67
CA ASP A 21 -51.14 -3.44 14.89
C ASP A 21 -51.25 -4.66 13.97
N GLU A 22 -51.28 -4.41 12.66
CA GLU A 22 -51.14 -5.44 11.64
C GLU A 22 -49.67 -5.88 11.59
N ALA A 23 -49.40 -7.08 12.09
CA ALA A 23 -48.10 -7.73 11.95
C ALA A 23 -47.73 -7.86 10.46
N PRO A 24 -46.46 -7.63 10.06
CA PRO A 24 -46.07 -7.71 8.66
C PRO A 24 -46.32 -9.12 8.11
N PRO A 25 -46.71 -9.27 6.83
CA PRO A 25 -47.06 -10.55 6.26
C PRO A 25 -45.87 -11.52 6.37
N SER A 26 -46.05 -12.56 7.18
CA SER A 26 -45.10 -13.65 7.28
C SER A 26 -45.02 -14.35 5.94
N ARG A 27 -43.88 -14.22 5.26
CA ARG A 27 -43.59 -15.04 4.08
C ARG A 27 -43.67 -16.51 4.53
N PRO A 28 -44.44 -17.38 3.87
CA PRO A 28 -44.49 -18.78 4.25
C PRO A 28 -43.08 -19.35 4.09
N ILE A 29 -42.44 -19.61 5.22
CA ILE A 29 -41.13 -20.25 5.27
C ILE A 29 -41.31 -21.58 4.55
N ARG A 30 -40.62 -21.73 3.41
CA ARG A 30 -40.62 -22.97 2.64
C ARG A 30 -39.91 -24.03 3.48
N TRP A 31 -40.64 -24.65 4.40
CA TRP A 31 -40.19 -25.70 5.32
C TRP A 31 -39.43 -26.80 4.59
N ARG A 32 -39.80 -27.07 3.34
CA ARG A 32 -39.12 -28.01 2.47
C ARG A 32 -37.64 -27.69 2.21
N ARG A 33 -37.24 -26.41 2.17
CA ARG A 33 -35.83 -25.99 2.05
C ARG A 33 -35.10 -26.04 3.39
N LEU A 34 -35.78 -25.73 4.49
CA LEU A 34 -35.21 -25.79 5.84
C LEU A 34 -34.99 -27.23 6.30
N VAL A 35 -35.95 -28.11 6.03
CA VAL A 35 -35.82 -29.56 6.23
C VAL A 35 -34.73 -30.11 5.32
N MET A 36 -34.59 -29.64 4.08
CA MET A 36 -33.51 -30.09 3.20
C MET A 36 -32.12 -29.64 3.68
N VAL A 37 -31.97 -28.41 4.21
CA VAL A 37 -30.73 -27.93 4.83
C VAL A 37 -30.42 -28.69 6.11
N LEU A 38 -31.42 -28.95 6.96
CA LEU A 38 -31.27 -29.74 8.18
C LEU A 38 -30.91 -31.20 7.87
N LEU A 39 -31.50 -31.77 6.81
CA LEU A 39 -31.27 -33.13 6.35
C LEU A 39 -29.90 -33.25 5.67
N ILE A 40 -29.39 -32.20 5.00
CA ILE A 40 -28.00 -32.11 4.54
C ILE A 40 -27.02 -31.97 5.73
N LEU A 41 -27.41 -31.27 6.80
CA LEU A 41 -26.62 -31.14 8.04
C LEU A 41 -26.58 -32.44 8.87
N VAL A 42 -27.65 -33.23 8.84
CA VAL A 42 -27.79 -34.46 9.64
C VAL A 42 -27.32 -35.70 8.87
N LEU A 43 -27.50 -35.79 7.54
CA LEU A 43 -26.98 -36.89 6.72
C LEU A 43 -25.59 -36.61 6.12
N GLY A 44 -25.23 -35.34 5.93
CA GLY A 44 -23.90 -34.93 5.46
C GLY A 44 -22.93 -34.72 6.61
N GLY A 45 -22.75 -35.78 7.43
CA GLY A 45 -21.87 -35.87 8.61
C GLY A 45 -20.92 -34.68 8.83
N GLY A 46 -21.09 -34.02 9.98
CA GLY A 46 -20.43 -32.78 10.42
C GLY A 46 -18.90 -32.80 10.54
N LEU A 47 -18.20 -33.13 9.45
CA LEU A 47 -16.76 -32.97 9.27
C LEU A 47 -16.41 -32.00 8.12
N GLY A 48 -17.37 -31.64 7.26
CA GLY A 48 -17.15 -30.69 6.16
C GLY A 48 -17.26 -29.21 6.56
N THR A 49 -17.94 -28.90 7.67
CA THR A 49 -18.20 -27.51 8.10
C THR A 49 -17.14 -26.95 9.05
N VAL A 50 -16.26 -27.78 9.62
CA VAL A 50 -15.12 -27.32 10.42
C VAL A 50 -13.98 -26.81 9.54
N GLY A 51 -13.79 -27.37 8.34
CA GLY A 51 -12.77 -26.89 7.38
C GLY A 51 -13.11 -25.52 6.76
N TYR A 52 -14.40 -25.19 6.64
CA TYR A 52 -14.83 -23.93 6.04
C TYR A 52 -14.74 -22.73 7.01
N PHE A 53 -14.79 -22.97 8.32
CA PHE A 53 -14.63 -21.91 9.34
C PHE A 53 -13.18 -21.67 9.79
N VAL A 54 -12.24 -22.57 9.45
CA VAL A 54 -10.80 -22.43 9.80
C VAL A 54 -9.99 -21.71 8.70
N SER A 55 -10.60 -21.37 7.56
CA SER A 55 -9.91 -20.73 6.42
C SER A 55 -9.85 -19.19 6.46
N ASN A 56 -10.48 -18.52 7.43
CA ASN A 56 -10.64 -17.06 7.40
C ASN A 56 -10.24 -16.33 8.70
N MET A 57 -9.35 -16.91 9.51
CA MET A 57 -8.76 -16.22 10.67
C MET A 57 -7.22 -16.20 10.61
N ASP A 58 -6.68 -15.03 10.95
CA ASP A 58 -5.28 -14.66 10.97
C ASP A 58 -4.47 -15.56 11.94
N THR A 59 -3.26 -15.95 11.56
CA THR A 59 -2.43 -16.97 12.25
C THR A 59 -1.78 -16.45 13.55
N ARG A 60 -2.38 -15.48 14.23
CA ARG A 60 -1.83 -14.85 15.44
C ARG A 60 -2.63 -15.08 16.72
N ASP A 61 -3.87 -15.56 16.63
CA ASP A 61 -4.70 -15.79 17.82
C ASP A 61 -4.71 -17.25 18.29
N VAL A 62 -4.22 -18.20 17.48
CA VAL A 62 -4.22 -19.64 17.84
C VAL A 62 -2.98 -20.06 18.63
N ILE A 63 -1.94 -19.23 18.70
CA ILE A 63 -0.75 -19.47 19.55
C ILE A 63 -0.91 -18.86 20.95
N ALA A 64 -1.92 -18.01 21.17
CA ALA A 64 -2.20 -17.41 22.48
C ALA A 64 -3.11 -18.27 23.39
N ALA A 65 -3.69 -19.36 22.89
CA ALA A 65 -4.67 -20.18 23.63
C ALA A 65 -4.13 -21.52 24.14
N LEU A 66 -2.85 -21.86 23.89
CA LEU A 66 -2.25 -23.15 24.25
C LEU A 66 -0.77 -22.99 24.62
N ASP A 67 -0.45 -22.19 25.64
CA ASP A 67 0.69 -22.48 26.51
C ASP A 67 0.62 -21.69 27.83
N VAL A 68 0.15 -22.35 28.89
CA VAL A 68 0.38 -21.98 30.28
C VAL A 68 1.18 -23.13 30.88
N ALA A 69 2.50 -23.02 30.86
CA ALA A 69 3.42 -23.57 31.87
C ALA A 69 4.88 -23.20 31.54
N ASP A 70 5.58 -22.66 32.55
CA ASP A 70 7.03 -22.64 32.74
C ASP A 70 8.00 -22.34 31.58
N ARG A 71 8.69 -21.20 31.70
CA ARG A 71 9.96 -20.92 31.00
C ARG A 71 11.16 -21.36 31.84
N PRO A 72 12.01 -22.29 31.38
CA PRO A 72 13.41 -22.32 31.84
C PRO A 72 14.26 -21.34 31.01
N GLN A 73 15.02 -20.47 31.69
CA GLN A 73 16.08 -19.69 31.06
C GLN A 73 17.33 -20.56 30.89
N LEU A 74 17.85 -20.64 29.67
CA LEU A 74 19.21 -21.10 29.40
C LEU A 74 20.12 -19.88 29.21
N SER A 75 20.98 -19.65 30.19
CA SER A 75 22.14 -18.77 30.07
C SER A 75 23.25 -19.51 29.30
N ILE A 76 23.69 -18.94 28.19
CA ILE A 76 24.97 -19.32 27.57
C ILE A 76 25.94 -18.16 27.81
N GLN A 77 26.95 -18.45 28.62
CA GLN A 77 28.09 -17.60 28.93
C GLN A 77 29.13 -17.75 27.81
N LEU A 78 29.55 -16.63 27.19
CA LEU A 78 30.73 -16.62 26.32
C LEU A 78 32.00 -16.34 27.15
N PRO A 79 33.09 -17.10 26.97
CA PRO A 79 34.36 -16.85 27.64
C PRO A 79 35.15 -15.70 26.99
N GLY A 80 35.85 -14.95 27.84
CA GLY A 80 36.44 -13.64 27.55
C GLY A 80 37.62 -13.61 26.58
N ARG A 81 38.00 -12.37 26.26
CA ARG A 81 39.29 -12.04 25.66
C ARG A 81 39.75 -10.70 26.21
N ASP A 82 41.00 -10.68 26.64
CA ASP A 82 41.59 -9.77 27.60
C ASP A 82 41.93 -8.38 27.06
N GLY A 83 42.16 -7.47 28.00
CA GLY A 83 42.28 -6.04 27.82
C GLY A 83 43.50 -5.57 27.03
N LYS A 84 43.35 -4.38 26.47
CA LYS A 84 44.33 -3.29 26.61
C LYS A 84 43.65 -1.95 26.33
N GLU A 85 43.77 -1.06 27.32
CA GLU A 85 43.36 0.34 27.33
C GLU A 85 44.09 1.17 26.27
N ALA A 86 43.40 2.20 25.77
CA ALA A 86 44.04 3.40 25.22
C ALA A 86 43.16 4.64 25.51
N GLU A 87 43.72 5.54 26.31
CA GLU A 87 43.27 6.90 26.63
C GLU A 87 43.37 7.88 25.43
N PRO A 88 42.75 9.08 25.52
CA PRO A 88 42.52 9.99 24.41
C PRO A 88 43.64 11.04 24.23
N ALA A 89 43.71 11.64 23.04
CA ALA A 89 44.68 12.70 22.72
C ALA A 89 44.07 13.75 21.75
N PRO A 90 44.62 14.99 21.69
CA PRO A 90 43.83 16.22 21.66
C PRO A 90 44.10 17.15 20.45
N SER A 91 43.58 18.38 20.57
CA SER A 91 43.66 19.60 19.74
C SER A 91 44.96 19.90 18.96
N GLY A 92 44.80 20.61 17.81
CA GLY A 92 45.85 21.00 16.83
C GLY A 92 46.99 21.91 17.32
N PRO A 93 47.91 22.40 16.45
CA PRO A 93 47.62 23.56 15.59
C PRO A 93 48.47 23.72 14.27
N THR A 94 48.23 24.83 13.56
CA THR A 94 49.14 25.65 12.68
C THR A 94 49.55 25.24 11.25
N ASN A 95 49.27 26.18 10.33
CA ASN A 95 49.71 26.45 8.95
C ASN A 95 51.26 26.56 8.77
N PRO A 96 51.87 26.61 7.54
CA PRO A 96 51.47 27.51 6.43
C PRO A 96 51.74 27.10 4.96
N GLY A 97 51.08 27.82 4.04
CA GLY A 97 51.72 28.35 2.82
C GLY A 97 51.27 27.81 1.45
N GLY A 98 50.80 28.73 0.58
CA GLY A 98 51.16 28.69 -0.85
C GLY A 98 50.04 28.72 -1.90
N LEU A 99 49.67 29.94 -2.32
CA LEU A 99 49.45 30.39 -3.71
C LEU A 99 48.42 29.66 -4.61
N LEU A 100 47.39 30.39 -5.03
CA LEU A 100 47.20 30.86 -6.42
C LEU A 100 45.86 31.62 -6.54
N THR A 101 45.91 32.84 -7.05
CA THR A 101 44.77 33.70 -7.40
C THR A 101 44.72 33.90 -8.91
N PRO A 102 43.54 34.13 -9.49
CA PRO A 102 43.41 35.14 -10.56
C PRO A 102 42.21 36.10 -10.32
N PRO A 103 42.12 37.21 -11.10
CA PRO A 103 41.70 38.51 -10.55
C PRO A 103 40.28 38.98 -10.95
N GLY A 104 39.72 39.83 -10.07
CA GLY A 104 39.20 41.17 -10.40
C GLY A 104 38.03 41.31 -11.38
N GLY A 105 36.80 41.36 -10.84
CA GLY A 105 35.62 41.93 -11.48
C GLY A 105 34.86 42.83 -10.51
N VAL A 106 34.75 44.10 -10.85
CA VAL A 106 34.16 45.21 -10.07
C VAL A 106 32.63 45.08 -9.99
N ALA A 107 32.04 45.15 -8.80
CA ALA A 107 30.60 45.38 -8.61
C ALA A 107 30.33 46.19 -7.33
N ALA A 108 29.40 47.13 -7.45
CA ALA A 108 29.06 48.22 -6.54
C ALA A 108 28.60 47.80 -5.13
N PRO A 109 28.72 48.68 -4.11
CA PRO A 109 28.21 48.41 -2.77
C PRO A 109 26.67 48.42 -2.73
N PRO A 110 26.02 47.50 -2.01
CA PRO A 110 24.58 47.53 -1.78
C PRO A 110 24.17 48.66 -0.79
N PRO A 111 22.91 49.15 -0.88
CA PRO A 111 22.40 50.23 -0.03
C PRO A 111 22.21 49.80 1.44
N PRO A 112 22.16 50.76 2.40
CA PRO A 112 22.08 50.47 3.82
C PRO A 112 20.75 49.81 4.22
N GLU A 113 20.83 48.79 5.08
CA GLU A 113 19.70 48.11 5.70
C GLU A 113 18.83 49.05 6.56
N PRO A 114 17.50 48.90 6.56
CA PRO A 114 16.62 49.57 7.50
C PRO A 114 16.81 49.00 8.93
N PRO A 115 16.59 49.81 9.98
CA PRO A 115 16.84 49.40 11.36
C PRO A 115 15.95 48.23 11.79
N ALA A 116 16.56 47.26 12.47
CA ALA A 116 15.92 46.08 13.04
C ALA A 116 14.77 46.46 13.97
N ALA A 117 13.60 45.86 13.74
CA ALA A 117 12.48 45.90 14.67
C ALA A 117 12.87 45.21 16.00
N PRO A 118 12.45 45.74 17.17
CA PRO A 118 12.80 45.16 18.46
C PRO A 118 12.22 43.75 18.60
N ALA A 119 13.06 42.82 19.08
CA ALA A 119 12.69 41.46 19.39
C ALA A 119 11.60 41.43 20.47
N ILE A 120 10.40 40.99 20.11
CA ILE A 120 9.36 40.64 21.07
C ILE A 120 9.67 39.23 21.57
N THR A 121 10.30 39.14 22.73
CA THR A 121 10.41 37.89 23.50
C THR A 121 9.01 37.42 23.90
N PRO A 122 8.58 36.20 23.54
CA PRO A 122 7.34 35.66 24.06
C PRO A 122 7.47 35.42 25.59
N PRO A 123 6.40 35.65 26.38
CA PRO A 123 6.43 35.35 27.80
C PRO A 123 6.61 33.84 28.06
N PRO A 124 7.21 33.45 29.20
CA PRO A 124 7.41 32.05 29.53
C PRO A 124 6.07 31.32 29.66
N VAL A 125 5.94 30.20 28.96
CA VAL A 125 4.79 29.29 29.08
C VAL A 125 4.85 28.64 30.48
N PRO A 126 3.80 28.75 31.31
CA PRO A 126 3.77 28.06 32.60
C PRO A 126 3.71 26.54 32.38
N ALA A 127 4.54 25.81 33.13
CA ALA A 127 4.56 24.36 33.13
C ALA A 127 3.20 23.77 33.54
N PRO A 128 2.77 22.64 32.94
CA PRO A 128 1.53 21.98 33.34
C PRO A 128 1.61 21.49 34.80
N PRO A 129 0.51 21.52 35.56
CA PRO A 129 0.50 21.06 36.95
C PRO A 129 0.83 19.56 37.02
N VAL A 130 1.77 19.23 37.91
CA VAL A 130 2.15 17.86 38.28
C VAL A 130 0.93 17.17 38.89
N ALA A 131 0.46 16.10 38.24
CA ALA A 131 -0.56 15.23 38.81
C ALA A 131 -0.02 14.56 40.10
N PRO A 132 -0.83 14.42 41.16
CA PRO A 132 -0.39 13.79 42.40
C PRO A 132 -0.04 12.32 42.15
N ALA A 133 1.07 11.88 42.76
CA ALA A 133 1.54 10.51 42.73
C ALA A 133 0.47 9.57 43.31
N VAL A 134 0.01 8.63 42.49
CA VAL A 134 -0.76 7.47 42.97
C VAL A 134 0.25 6.46 43.50
N GLU A 135 0.24 6.29 44.81
CA GLU A 135 1.03 5.33 45.57
C GLU A 135 0.60 3.90 45.19
N LEU A 136 1.51 3.11 44.61
CA LEU A 136 1.28 1.70 44.31
C LEU A 136 1.31 0.89 45.62
N PRO A 137 0.36 -0.03 45.86
CA PRO A 137 0.34 -0.84 47.08
C PRO A 137 1.53 -1.81 47.14
N ALA A 138 2.11 -1.92 48.33
CA ALA A 138 3.25 -2.78 48.65
C ALA A 138 2.93 -4.27 48.46
N VAL A 139 3.83 -4.98 47.77
CA VAL A 139 3.81 -6.44 47.63
C VAL A 139 4.34 -7.08 48.92
N PRO A 140 3.60 -8.00 49.58
CA PRO A 140 4.09 -8.69 50.77
C PRO A 140 5.15 -9.78 50.44
N PRO A 141 6.05 -10.11 51.39
CA PRO A 141 7.15 -11.06 51.15
C PRO A 141 6.66 -12.52 51.12
N PRO A 142 7.30 -13.40 50.32
CA PRO A 142 6.96 -14.82 50.29
C PRO A 142 7.46 -15.58 51.53
N VAL A 143 6.56 -16.42 52.04
CA VAL A 143 6.71 -17.34 53.18
C VAL A 143 7.57 -18.55 52.79
N ALA A 144 8.39 -19.03 53.73
CA ALA A 144 9.29 -20.17 53.57
C ALA A 144 8.69 -21.52 54.01
N ALA A 145 9.28 -22.60 53.46
CA ALA A 145 9.28 -24.03 53.83
C ALA A 145 8.17 -24.93 53.22
N PRO A 146 8.37 -26.28 53.08
CA PRO A 146 9.47 -27.15 53.55
C PRO A 146 10.07 -28.13 52.49
N PRO A 147 11.15 -28.89 52.82
CA PRO A 147 11.80 -29.83 51.90
C PRO A 147 11.19 -31.25 51.96
N PRO A 148 11.24 -32.04 50.86
CA PRO A 148 10.96 -33.48 50.92
C PRO A 148 12.24 -34.32 51.07
N ALA A 149 12.16 -35.34 51.91
CA ALA A 149 13.09 -36.46 52.01
C ALA A 149 12.30 -37.79 51.87
N PRO A 150 12.94 -38.97 51.86
CA PRO A 150 13.21 -39.79 50.67
C PRO A 150 12.37 -41.08 50.62
N VAL A 151 12.36 -41.76 49.45
CA VAL A 151 11.91 -43.16 49.36
C VAL A 151 12.88 -44.00 48.51
N ASN A 152 13.52 -44.95 49.20
CA ASN A 152 14.24 -46.10 48.65
C ASN A 152 13.25 -47.22 48.31
N GLY A 153 13.56 -48.04 47.30
CA GLY A 153 12.88 -49.33 47.09
C GLY A 153 13.34 -50.05 45.83
N ALA A 154 14.21 -51.05 46.02
CA ALA A 154 14.96 -51.78 45.02
C ALA A 154 14.24 -53.02 44.43
N ASN A 155 14.74 -53.49 43.27
CA ASN A 155 14.89 -54.89 42.81
C ASN A 155 15.43 -54.85 41.36
N GLY A 156 16.51 -55.47 40.90
CA GLY A 156 17.38 -56.54 41.40
C GLY A 156 17.62 -57.55 40.25
N LYS A 157 18.89 -57.78 39.86
CA LYS A 157 19.51 -58.97 39.17
C LYS A 157 20.70 -58.52 38.27
N THR A 158 21.96 -58.57 38.72
CA THR A 158 22.93 -59.71 38.76
C THR A 158 23.50 -60.14 37.40
N ASN A 159 24.76 -59.77 37.12
CA ASN A 159 25.93 -60.66 36.99
C ASN A 159 27.02 -59.99 36.13
N GLY A 160 28.23 -59.85 36.71
CA GLY A 160 29.42 -59.35 36.02
C GLY A 160 30.01 -60.38 35.06
N HIS A 161 30.99 -59.94 34.26
CA HIS A 161 32.23 -60.64 33.88
C HIS A 161 33.13 -59.68 33.05
N ALA A 162 34.41 -59.63 33.43
CA ALA A 162 35.61 -59.42 32.62
C ALA A 162 35.87 -58.09 31.87
N ALA A 163 37.02 -57.47 32.21
CA ALA A 163 37.75 -56.49 31.38
C ALA A 163 38.33 -57.16 30.10
N PRO A 164 38.41 -56.46 28.96
CA PRO A 164 39.73 -56.08 28.37
C PRO A 164 39.64 -54.87 27.38
N PRO A 165 40.64 -54.53 26.52
CA PRO A 165 42.08 -54.34 26.69
C PRO A 165 42.59 -52.94 26.20
N ALA A 166 43.91 -52.74 26.27
CA ALA A 166 44.69 -51.53 25.95
C ALA A 166 44.60 -51.00 24.49
N PRO A 167 44.91 -49.71 24.25
CA PRO A 167 44.80 -49.08 22.93
C PRO A 167 45.95 -49.46 21.96
N PRO A 168 45.72 -49.45 20.63
CA PRO A 168 46.74 -49.76 19.63
C PRO A 168 47.72 -48.58 19.39
N PRO A 169 48.92 -48.85 18.83
CA PRO A 169 49.98 -47.85 18.64
C PRO A 169 49.70 -46.86 17.49
N PRO A 170 50.39 -45.70 17.46
CA PRO A 170 50.11 -44.61 16.52
C PRO A 170 50.54 -44.96 15.09
N VAL A 171 49.64 -44.72 14.13
CA VAL A 171 49.92 -44.82 12.69
C VAL A 171 50.63 -43.53 12.25
N VAL A 172 51.80 -43.67 11.63
CA VAL A 172 52.56 -42.56 11.04
C VAL A 172 51.79 -42.03 9.82
N ALA A 173 51.36 -40.76 9.88
CA ALA A 173 50.71 -40.10 8.76
C ALA A 173 51.72 -39.76 7.66
N ALA A 174 51.45 -40.19 6.43
CA ALA A 174 52.17 -39.75 5.24
C ALA A 174 51.88 -38.25 4.96
N PRO A 175 52.84 -37.47 4.43
CA PRO A 175 52.62 -36.06 4.16
C PRO A 175 51.62 -35.87 3.01
N ALA A 176 50.64 -35.00 3.23
CA ALA A 176 49.67 -34.61 2.20
C ALA A 176 50.36 -33.85 1.05
N PRO A 177 49.93 -34.03 -0.21
CA PRO A 177 50.46 -33.26 -1.32
C PRO A 177 50.07 -31.79 -1.22
N SER A 178 51.01 -30.91 -1.57
CA SER A 178 50.84 -29.46 -1.61
C SER A 178 49.72 -29.06 -2.58
N VAL A 179 48.65 -28.44 -2.05
CA VAL A 179 47.60 -27.75 -2.83
C VAL A 179 48.07 -26.33 -3.21
N ALA A 180 49.21 -26.23 -3.89
CA ALA A 180 49.60 -24.99 -4.55
C ALA A 180 48.97 -24.97 -5.95
N GLY A 181 47.77 -24.39 -6.07
CA GLY A 181 47.12 -24.21 -7.39
C GLY A 181 45.61 -24.02 -7.40
N LEU A 182 44.91 -24.10 -6.27
CA LEU A 182 43.46 -23.90 -6.22
C LEU A 182 43.14 -22.51 -5.66
N THR A 183 43.30 -21.47 -6.48
CA THR A 183 42.45 -20.29 -6.29
C THR A 183 41.01 -20.77 -6.48
N PRO A 184 40.11 -20.65 -5.50
CA PRO A 184 38.70 -20.97 -5.72
C PRO A 184 38.23 -20.10 -6.87
N ALA A 185 37.84 -20.71 -7.99
CA ALA A 185 37.14 -20.00 -9.04
C ALA A 185 35.94 -19.33 -8.38
N THR A 186 35.89 -18.00 -8.38
CA THR A 186 34.74 -17.27 -7.87
C THR A 186 33.53 -17.80 -8.64
N PRO A 187 32.54 -18.43 -7.98
CA PRO A 187 31.41 -18.99 -8.70
C PRO A 187 30.76 -17.85 -9.46
N THR A 188 30.69 -17.96 -10.79
CA THR A 188 29.85 -17.07 -11.59
C THR A 188 28.44 -17.18 -11.03
N PRO A 189 27.77 -16.05 -10.70
CA PRO A 189 26.41 -16.07 -10.17
C PRO A 189 25.54 -16.93 -11.10
N ARG A 190 24.69 -17.80 -10.54
CA ARG A 190 23.71 -18.52 -11.34
C ARG A 190 22.85 -17.47 -12.06
N PRO A 191 22.29 -17.71 -13.26
CA PRO A 191 21.38 -16.76 -13.90
C PRO A 191 20.20 -16.31 -13.01
N ALA A 192 19.84 -17.13 -12.00
CA ALA A 192 18.85 -16.80 -10.98
C ALA A 192 19.34 -15.81 -9.89
N ASP A 193 20.65 -15.57 -9.79
CA ASP A 193 21.30 -14.69 -8.82
C ASP A 193 21.50 -13.27 -9.38
N GLN A 194 21.24 -13.05 -10.68
CA GLN A 194 21.32 -11.72 -11.25
C GLN A 194 20.01 -10.97 -10.98
N LEU A 195 20.09 -9.92 -10.16
CA LEU A 195 18.95 -9.05 -9.89
C LEU A 195 18.50 -8.36 -11.19
N PRO A 196 17.18 -8.33 -11.47
CA PRO A 196 16.69 -7.65 -12.65
C PRO A 196 17.01 -6.16 -12.58
N THR A 197 17.30 -5.57 -13.72
CA THR A 197 17.51 -4.13 -13.90
C THR A 197 16.52 -3.59 -14.94
N PHE A 198 16.27 -2.29 -14.97
CA PHE A 198 15.41 -1.71 -16.01
C PHE A 198 16.02 -1.86 -17.42
N ALA A 199 17.35 -1.85 -17.52
CA ALA A 199 18.06 -2.06 -18.79
C ALA A 199 17.83 -3.46 -19.39
N SER A 200 17.72 -4.49 -18.54
CA SER A 200 17.49 -5.87 -18.98
C SER A 200 16.04 -6.17 -19.38
N LEU A 201 15.09 -5.26 -19.14
CA LEU A 201 13.68 -5.47 -19.49
C LEU A 201 13.47 -5.46 -21.02
N PRO A 202 12.59 -6.34 -21.54
CA PRO A 202 12.25 -6.36 -22.95
C PRO A 202 11.62 -5.03 -23.37
N VAL A 203 11.84 -4.66 -24.63
CA VAL A 203 11.19 -3.49 -25.24
C VAL A 203 9.90 -3.98 -25.91
N PRO A 204 8.77 -3.28 -25.73
CA PRO A 204 7.54 -3.61 -26.44
C PRO A 204 7.77 -3.69 -27.96
N ALA A 205 7.32 -4.77 -28.59
CA ALA A 205 7.52 -5.00 -30.02
C ALA A 205 6.73 -4.03 -30.91
N ALA A 206 5.57 -3.58 -30.43
CA ALA A 206 4.73 -2.61 -31.13
C ALA A 206 5.24 -1.19 -30.92
N LYS A 207 5.34 -0.41 -32.01
CA LYS A 207 5.65 1.01 -31.90
C LYS A 207 4.47 1.74 -31.25
N PRO A 208 4.70 2.55 -30.22
CA PRO A 208 3.62 3.28 -29.58
C PRO A 208 2.98 4.28 -30.54
N VAL A 209 1.66 4.30 -30.56
CA VAL A 209 0.87 5.34 -31.24
C VAL A 209 0.60 6.44 -30.22
N ALA A 210 1.09 7.64 -30.50
CA ALA A 210 0.88 8.80 -29.66
C ALA A 210 -0.61 9.09 -29.47
N LEU A 211 -1.02 9.39 -28.24
CA LEU A 211 -2.37 9.87 -27.95
C LEU A 211 -2.52 11.33 -28.39
N ALA A 212 -3.78 11.76 -28.53
CA ALA A 212 -4.09 13.17 -28.79
C ALA A 212 -3.42 14.09 -27.74
N PRO A 213 -2.93 15.27 -28.16
CA PRO A 213 -2.36 16.25 -27.24
C PRO A 213 -3.30 16.58 -26.09
N ALA A 214 -2.75 16.73 -24.89
CA ALA A 214 -3.48 17.16 -23.70
C ALA A 214 -2.62 18.18 -22.92
N PRO A 215 -3.23 19.12 -22.21
CA PRO A 215 -4.68 19.29 -22.04
C PRO A 215 -5.37 19.97 -23.24
N VAL A 216 -6.66 19.72 -23.39
CA VAL A 216 -7.55 20.38 -24.38
C VAL A 216 -8.19 21.60 -23.70
N GLU A 217 -8.08 22.78 -24.33
CA GLU A 217 -8.51 24.06 -23.74
C GLU A 217 -9.98 24.11 -23.37
N THR A 218 -10.86 23.49 -24.15
CA THR A 218 -12.32 23.46 -23.89
C THR A 218 -12.71 22.64 -22.67
N LEU A 219 -11.77 21.87 -22.10
CA LEU A 219 -11.96 21.07 -20.88
C LEU A 219 -11.26 21.70 -19.67
N LEU A 220 -10.81 22.96 -19.79
CA LEU A 220 -10.10 23.66 -18.73
C LEU A 220 -10.83 24.91 -18.26
N ARG A 221 -10.72 25.17 -16.96
CA ARG A 221 -11.06 26.44 -16.34
C ARG A 221 -9.86 26.96 -15.57
N GLN A 222 -9.49 28.23 -15.80
CA GLN A 222 -8.41 28.87 -15.04
C GLN A 222 -8.80 29.02 -13.57
N SER A 223 -7.84 28.83 -12.67
CA SER A 223 -8.00 29.02 -11.23
C SER A 223 -6.70 29.57 -10.61
N PRO A 224 -6.72 30.09 -9.38
CA PRO A 224 -5.51 30.50 -8.67
C PRO A 224 -4.47 29.37 -8.51
N ASN A 225 -4.91 28.11 -8.52
CA ASN A 225 -4.03 26.94 -8.41
C ASN A 225 -3.49 26.46 -9.76
N GLY A 226 -3.94 27.04 -10.88
CA GLY A 226 -3.64 26.60 -12.25
C GLY A 226 -4.89 26.12 -13.00
N PRO A 227 -4.73 25.58 -14.23
CA PRO A 227 -5.85 25.11 -15.04
C PRO A 227 -6.49 23.86 -14.42
N LEU A 228 -7.78 23.90 -14.15
CA LEU A 228 -8.54 22.79 -13.61
C LEU A 228 -9.38 22.10 -14.68
N PRO A 229 -9.45 20.75 -14.69
CA PRO A 229 -10.40 20.02 -15.51
C PRO A 229 -11.84 20.42 -15.20
N VAL A 230 -12.63 20.55 -16.26
CA VAL A 230 -14.09 20.77 -16.23
C VAL A 230 -14.76 19.94 -17.32
N ILE A 231 -16.06 19.69 -17.16
CA ILE A 231 -16.88 19.16 -18.25
C ILE A 231 -17.01 20.25 -19.31
N GLY A 232 -16.78 19.91 -20.57
CA GLY A 232 -16.91 20.83 -21.70
C GLY A 232 -18.34 21.36 -21.85
N GLN A 233 -18.50 22.51 -22.50
CA GLN A 233 -19.83 23.09 -22.77
C GLN A 233 -20.72 22.16 -23.62
N ASP A 234 -20.10 21.28 -24.40
CA ASP A 234 -20.72 20.23 -25.20
C ASP A 234 -20.99 18.94 -24.42
N GLY A 235 -20.78 18.94 -23.09
CA GLY A 235 -20.97 17.79 -22.21
C GLY A 235 -19.82 16.77 -22.26
N LYS A 236 -18.74 17.03 -23.00
CA LYS A 236 -17.59 16.12 -23.05
C LYS A 236 -16.90 16.05 -21.70
N GLN A 237 -16.66 14.82 -21.25
CA GLN A 237 -15.96 14.54 -19.99
C GLN A 237 -14.49 14.24 -20.26
N ALA A 238 -13.60 14.80 -19.43
CA ALA A 238 -12.15 14.65 -19.56
C ALA A 238 -11.71 13.19 -19.61
N TRP A 239 -12.31 12.32 -18.78
CA TRP A 239 -11.97 10.90 -18.76
C TRP A 239 -12.21 10.19 -20.10
N LYS A 240 -13.21 10.62 -20.89
CA LYS A 240 -13.48 10.07 -22.23
C LYS A 240 -12.58 10.67 -23.30
N VAL A 241 -12.31 11.98 -23.22
CA VAL A 241 -11.51 12.68 -24.23
C VAL A 241 -10.03 12.30 -24.14
N TYR A 242 -9.53 12.11 -22.92
CA TYR A 242 -8.13 11.75 -22.69
C TYR A 242 -7.87 10.25 -22.63
N ALA A 243 -8.93 9.42 -22.70
CA ALA A 243 -8.84 7.97 -22.72
C ALA A 243 -7.98 7.49 -23.87
N ARG A 244 -7.25 6.40 -23.62
CA ARG A 244 -6.62 5.66 -24.72
C ARG A 244 -7.73 4.94 -25.51
N PRO A 245 -7.79 5.11 -26.84
CA PRO A 245 -8.68 4.31 -27.67
C PRO A 245 -8.34 2.83 -27.50
N TRP A 246 -9.35 2.04 -27.17
CA TRP A 246 -9.18 0.62 -26.93
C TRP A 246 -10.43 -0.11 -27.40
N ASP A 247 -10.22 -1.12 -28.24
CA ASP A 247 -11.28 -1.95 -28.78
C ASP A 247 -10.83 -3.40 -28.61
N ALA A 248 -11.54 -4.13 -27.75
CA ALA A 248 -11.41 -5.57 -27.69
C ALA A 248 -12.79 -6.19 -27.64
N ALA A 249 -12.85 -7.42 -28.18
CA ALA A 249 -14.05 -8.21 -28.20
C ALA A 249 -14.65 -8.36 -26.79
N SER A 250 -15.97 -8.24 -26.71
CA SER A 250 -16.74 -8.23 -25.46
C SER A 250 -16.66 -9.55 -24.67
N ASP A 251 -16.16 -10.62 -25.29
CA ASP A 251 -16.00 -11.96 -24.74
C ASP A 251 -14.68 -12.17 -23.96
N LYS A 252 -13.78 -11.17 -23.95
CA LYS A 252 -12.48 -11.25 -23.27
C LYS A 252 -12.52 -10.66 -21.86
N ILE A 253 -11.77 -11.28 -20.95
CA ILE A 253 -11.58 -10.78 -19.58
C ILE A 253 -10.64 -9.57 -19.61
N ARG A 254 -11.06 -8.43 -19.08
CA ARG A 254 -10.28 -7.18 -19.14
C ARG A 254 -9.41 -6.98 -17.90
N MET A 255 -8.09 -7.00 -18.05
CA MET A 255 -7.15 -6.68 -16.98
C MET A 255 -6.58 -5.28 -17.23
N ALA A 256 -6.86 -4.32 -16.35
CA ALA A 256 -6.17 -3.05 -16.35
C ALA A 256 -5.04 -3.06 -15.32
N VAL A 257 -3.85 -2.65 -15.75
CA VAL A 257 -2.69 -2.52 -14.89
C VAL A 257 -2.26 -1.06 -14.82
N MET A 258 -2.20 -0.54 -13.60
CA MET A 258 -1.69 0.80 -13.30
C MET A 258 -0.26 0.74 -12.80
N VAL A 259 0.61 1.57 -13.37
CA VAL A 259 1.95 1.80 -12.80
C VAL A 259 1.90 3.04 -11.93
N VAL A 260 2.12 2.88 -10.63
CA VAL A 260 2.02 3.96 -9.63
C VAL A 260 3.39 4.42 -9.16
N GLY A 261 3.43 5.59 -8.50
CA GLY A 261 4.64 6.16 -7.91
C GLY A 261 5.56 6.87 -8.90
N LEU A 262 5.06 7.23 -10.09
CA LEU A 262 5.89 7.81 -11.15
C LEU A 262 6.26 9.27 -10.89
N GLY A 263 7.42 9.66 -11.41
CA GLY A 263 7.97 11.01 -11.36
C GLY A 263 8.85 11.34 -10.15
N MET A 264 8.99 10.41 -9.20
CA MET A 264 9.92 10.52 -8.08
C MET A 264 11.31 9.95 -8.40
N ASP A 265 11.35 8.88 -9.19
CA ASP A 265 12.59 8.26 -9.68
C ASP A 265 12.61 8.36 -11.21
N LYS A 266 13.68 8.94 -11.75
CA LYS A 266 13.82 9.19 -13.19
C LYS A 266 13.96 7.89 -13.99
N GLU A 267 14.78 6.95 -13.53
CA GLU A 267 15.04 5.71 -14.25
C GLU A 267 13.79 4.83 -14.26
N ALA A 268 13.14 4.70 -13.10
CA ALA A 268 11.88 3.97 -12.98
C ALA A 268 10.77 4.58 -13.85
N THR A 269 10.68 5.92 -13.91
CA THR A 269 9.70 6.62 -14.75
C THR A 269 10.00 6.47 -16.23
N ASP A 270 11.27 6.55 -16.62
CA ASP A 270 11.71 6.33 -18.00
C ASP A 270 11.41 4.89 -18.43
N ALA A 271 11.66 3.90 -17.57
CA ALA A 271 11.33 2.51 -17.82
C ALA A 271 9.81 2.28 -17.92
N ALA A 272 9.01 2.89 -17.04
CA ALA A 272 7.55 2.78 -17.11
C ALA A 272 7.01 3.27 -18.46
N ILE A 273 7.53 4.38 -18.99
CA ILE A 273 7.09 4.95 -20.26
C ILE A 273 7.61 4.19 -21.48
N THR A 274 8.80 3.60 -21.41
CA THR A 274 9.48 3.02 -22.61
C THR A 274 9.46 1.51 -22.67
N LYS A 275 9.25 0.82 -21.54
CA LYS A 275 9.33 -0.65 -21.43
C LYS A 275 7.99 -1.31 -21.17
N THR A 276 6.94 -0.56 -20.86
CA THR A 276 5.62 -1.14 -20.59
C THR A 276 4.68 -0.98 -21.80
N PRO A 277 3.76 -1.93 -22.05
CA PRO A 277 2.77 -1.79 -23.11
C PRO A 277 1.90 -0.54 -22.94
N ALA A 278 1.59 0.15 -24.04
CA ALA A 278 0.80 1.39 -24.03
C ALA A 278 -0.62 1.25 -23.48
N ASP A 279 -1.16 0.02 -23.43
CA ASP A 279 -2.46 -0.29 -22.84
C ASP A 279 -2.45 -0.24 -21.30
N MET A 280 -1.27 -0.10 -20.67
CA MET A 280 -1.15 0.20 -19.24
C MET A 280 -1.36 1.69 -18.96
N THR A 281 -2.02 1.99 -17.84
CA THR A 281 -2.23 3.36 -17.38
C THR A 281 -1.11 3.80 -16.44
N LEU A 282 -0.53 4.97 -16.67
CA LEU A 282 0.56 5.52 -15.87
C LEU A 282 0.03 6.54 -14.86
N VAL A 283 0.33 6.34 -13.58
CA VAL A 283 -0.13 7.18 -12.47
C VAL A 283 1.03 7.96 -11.88
N PHE A 284 1.00 9.28 -12.07
CA PHE A 284 2.06 10.17 -11.61
C PHE A 284 1.79 10.77 -10.24
N SER A 285 2.86 10.90 -9.45
CA SER A 285 2.84 11.69 -8.23
C SER A 285 2.63 13.17 -8.55
N PRO A 286 1.76 13.89 -7.81
CA PRO A 286 1.62 15.34 -7.99
C PRO A 286 2.88 16.11 -7.59
N TYR A 287 3.76 15.48 -6.79
CA TYR A 287 5.03 16.01 -6.33
C TYR A 287 6.17 15.83 -7.34
N ALA A 288 5.93 15.15 -8.46
CA ALA A 288 6.95 14.95 -9.50
C ALA A 288 7.47 16.29 -10.06
N SER A 289 8.79 16.39 -10.21
CA SER A 289 9.40 17.54 -10.90
C SER A 289 9.19 17.43 -12.42
N GLY A 290 8.85 18.55 -13.07
CA GLY A 290 8.59 18.57 -14.52
C GLY A 290 7.44 17.65 -14.96
N LEU A 291 6.40 17.52 -14.13
CA LEU A 291 5.28 16.61 -14.36
C LEU A 291 4.60 16.81 -15.72
N ASP A 292 4.46 18.06 -16.17
CA ASP A 292 3.94 18.41 -17.50
C ASP A 292 4.69 17.69 -18.64
N LYS A 293 6.03 17.69 -18.58
CA LYS A 293 6.89 17.01 -19.56
C LYS A 293 6.78 15.50 -19.47
N LEU A 294 6.67 14.96 -18.26
CA LEU A 294 6.50 13.51 -18.03
C LEU A 294 5.16 13.02 -18.59
N ILE A 295 4.07 13.75 -18.33
CA ILE A 295 2.73 13.46 -18.86
C ILE A 295 2.75 13.52 -20.39
N LYS A 296 3.34 14.59 -20.96
CA LYS A 296 3.44 14.71 -22.41
C LYS A 296 4.17 13.50 -23.02
N ARG A 297 5.32 13.14 -22.46
CA ARG A 297 6.12 12.01 -22.95
C ARG A 297 5.39 10.67 -22.80
N ALA A 298 4.64 10.46 -21.72
CA ALA A 298 3.80 9.29 -21.54
C ALA A 298 2.70 9.20 -22.62
N ARG A 299 2.02 10.31 -22.91
CA ARG A 299 1.00 10.38 -23.97
C ARG A 299 1.59 10.23 -25.36
N ASP A 300 2.77 10.80 -25.62
CA ASP A 300 3.53 10.59 -26.87
C ASP A 300 3.89 9.11 -27.06
N ALA A 301 4.15 8.38 -25.95
CA ALA A 301 4.34 6.93 -25.92
C ALA A 301 3.01 6.13 -25.89
N GLY A 302 1.87 6.79 -26.05
CA GLY A 302 0.57 6.13 -26.18
C GLY A 302 -0.12 5.77 -24.85
N HIS A 303 0.50 6.03 -23.71
CA HIS A 303 -0.08 5.68 -22.42
C HIS A 303 -1.24 6.58 -22.03
N GLU A 304 -2.28 5.97 -21.46
CA GLU A 304 -3.26 6.68 -20.65
C GLU A 304 -2.60 7.17 -19.35
N VAL A 305 -2.99 8.37 -18.89
CA VAL A 305 -2.33 9.03 -17.76
C VAL A 305 -3.34 9.41 -16.68
N MET A 306 -2.98 9.13 -15.43
CA MET A 306 -3.69 9.53 -14.22
C MET A 306 -2.76 10.27 -13.25
N VAL A 307 -3.34 10.95 -12.26
CA VAL A 307 -2.60 11.54 -11.13
C VAL A 307 -2.96 10.84 -9.83
N ALA A 308 -1.96 10.62 -8.97
CA ALA A 308 -2.17 10.09 -7.64
C ALA A 308 -2.73 11.17 -6.71
N LEU A 309 -3.70 10.81 -5.88
CA LEU A 309 -4.14 11.61 -4.75
C LEU A 309 -3.34 11.15 -3.51
N PRO A 310 -2.49 12.01 -2.94
CA PRO A 310 -1.81 11.69 -1.71
C PRO A 310 -2.84 11.60 -0.58
N VAL A 311 -2.93 10.43 0.05
CA VAL A 311 -3.88 10.16 1.14
C VAL A 311 -3.16 9.47 2.29
N GLU A 312 -3.70 9.63 3.50
CA GLU A 312 -3.24 8.91 4.68
C GLU A 312 -3.29 7.40 4.43
N MET A 313 -2.13 6.74 4.60
CA MET A 313 -1.98 5.29 4.51
C MET A 313 -1.82 4.68 5.91
N SER A 314 -1.95 3.36 6.01
CA SER A 314 -1.55 2.65 7.24
C SER A 314 -0.06 2.89 7.53
N GLY A 315 0.26 3.37 8.74
CA GLY A 315 1.62 3.71 9.15
C GLY A 315 1.95 5.20 9.19
N PHE A 316 0.97 6.11 9.07
CA PHE A 316 1.13 7.49 9.52
C PHE A 316 1.51 7.53 11.03
N PRO A 317 2.46 8.38 11.50
CA PRO A 317 3.16 9.43 10.76
C PRO A 317 4.44 9.01 10.02
N ALA A 318 4.87 7.75 10.13
CA ALA A 318 6.11 7.30 9.45
C ALA A 318 5.99 7.33 7.91
N ARG A 319 4.76 7.24 7.37
CA ARG A 319 4.44 7.41 5.94
C ARG A 319 3.55 8.62 5.74
N ASP A 320 4.15 9.80 5.77
CA ASP A 320 3.46 11.08 5.54
C ASP A 320 3.10 11.25 4.05
N PRO A 321 1.82 11.51 3.69
CA PRO A 321 1.42 11.80 2.31
C PRO A 321 1.89 13.16 1.77
N GLY A 322 2.51 13.99 2.60
CA GLY A 322 3.08 15.29 2.24
C GLY A 322 2.06 16.44 2.24
N PRO A 323 2.46 17.63 1.76
CA PRO A 323 1.66 18.86 1.90
C PRO A 323 0.30 18.88 1.18
N LEU A 324 0.12 18.03 0.15
CA LEU A 324 -1.16 17.84 -0.55
C LEU A 324 -1.93 16.62 -0.04
N GLY A 325 -1.41 15.95 1.00
CA GLY A 325 -1.99 14.77 1.61
C GLY A 325 -3.37 15.02 2.17
N LEU A 326 -4.28 14.06 2.00
CA LEU A 326 -5.60 14.07 2.64
C LEU A 326 -5.64 13.05 3.77
N MET A 327 -6.01 13.51 4.95
CA MET A 327 -6.06 12.74 6.19
C MET A 327 -7.46 12.79 6.76
N VAL A 328 -7.83 11.85 7.63
CA VAL A 328 -9.17 11.84 8.27
C VAL A 328 -9.43 13.13 9.07
N THR A 329 -8.37 13.78 9.54
CA THR A 329 -8.42 15.05 10.27
C THR A 329 -8.41 16.29 9.37
N THR A 330 -8.30 16.14 8.05
CA THR A 330 -8.25 17.28 7.13
C THR A 330 -9.63 17.95 7.07
N PRO A 331 -9.72 19.27 7.31
CA PRO A 331 -11.00 19.99 7.20
C PRO A 331 -11.60 19.90 5.79
N PRO A 332 -12.94 19.85 5.64
CA PRO A 332 -13.62 19.72 4.34
C PRO A 332 -13.19 20.74 3.28
N GLU A 333 -13.02 22.00 3.66
CA GLU A 333 -12.57 23.09 2.78
C GLU A 333 -11.13 22.87 2.28
N GLU A 334 -10.28 22.29 3.12
CA GLU A 334 -8.91 22.00 2.77
C GLU A 334 -8.79 20.76 1.88
N ILE A 335 -9.68 19.79 2.01
CA ILE A 335 -9.77 18.63 1.10
C ILE A 335 -9.93 19.10 -0.34
N ILE A 336 -10.89 19.99 -0.60
CA ILE A 336 -11.14 20.51 -1.95
C ILE A 336 -9.97 21.36 -2.43
N ALA A 337 -9.42 22.23 -1.57
CA ALA A 337 -8.28 23.07 -1.94
C ALA A 337 -7.03 22.24 -2.31
N ARG A 338 -6.72 21.18 -1.56
CA ARG A 338 -5.60 20.27 -1.85
C ARG A 338 -5.88 19.43 -3.10
N LEU A 339 -7.11 18.95 -3.29
CA LEU A 339 -7.51 18.26 -4.52
C LEU A 339 -7.34 19.14 -5.76
N GLU A 340 -7.79 20.40 -5.73
CA GLU A 340 -7.63 21.32 -6.86
C GLU A 340 -6.16 21.56 -7.21
N LYS A 341 -5.29 21.69 -6.20
CA LYS A 341 -3.83 21.76 -6.42
C LYS A 341 -3.29 20.50 -7.09
N VAL A 342 -3.74 19.30 -6.69
CA VAL A 342 -3.36 18.04 -7.34
C VAL A 342 -3.82 18.01 -8.80
N LEU A 343 -5.08 18.38 -9.07
CA LEU A 343 -5.65 18.37 -10.41
C LEU A 343 -4.97 19.38 -11.35
N ALA A 344 -4.63 20.58 -10.85
CA ALA A 344 -3.95 21.61 -11.63
C ALA A 344 -2.55 21.20 -12.09
N ARG A 345 -1.93 20.22 -11.42
CA ARG A 345 -0.62 19.66 -11.80
C ARG A 345 -0.73 18.69 -12.99
N ALA A 346 -1.90 18.12 -13.23
CA ALA A 346 -2.14 17.12 -14.27
C ALA A 346 -3.48 17.35 -15.01
N PRO A 347 -3.68 18.52 -15.65
CA PRO A 347 -4.95 18.89 -16.29
C PRO A 347 -5.38 17.99 -17.46
N GLY A 348 -4.45 17.21 -18.01
CA GLY A 348 -4.68 16.24 -19.10
C GLY A 348 -4.84 14.78 -18.65
N ALA A 349 -5.00 14.54 -17.34
CA ALA A 349 -5.22 13.20 -16.80
C ALA A 349 -6.68 12.74 -17.02
N VAL A 350 -6.90 11.43 -17.22
CA VAL A 350 -8.25 10.87 -17.32
C VAL A 350 -8.97 10.87 -15.96
N GLY A 351 -8.21 10.85 -14.87
CA GLY A 351 -8.76 10.74 -13.53
C GLY A 351 -7.71 10.66 -12.45
N VAL A 352 -8.19 10.30 -11.27
CA VAL A 352 -7.41 10.26 -10.03
C VAL A 352 -7.39 8.85 -9.46
N TRP A 353 -6.24 8.43 -8.95
CA TRP A 353 -6.09 7.20 -8.18
C TRP A 353 -5.71 7.52 -6.74
N ALA A 354 -6.31 6.83 -5.78
CA ALA A 354 -5.88 6.87 -4.39
C ALA A 354 -5.62 5.46 -3.86
N ALA A 355 -4.55 5.32 -3.07
CA ALA A 355 -4.30 4.10 -2.32
C ALA A 355 -5.38 3.92 -1.25
N ASP A 356 -5.67 2.68 -0.89
CA ASP A 356 -6.57 2.38 0.22
C ASP A 356 -5.92 2.78 1.57
N GLY A 357 -6.72 3.41 2.44
CA GLY A 357 -6.27 3.89 3.74
C GLY A 357 -7.39 4.52 4.57
N PRO A 358 -7.08 5.00 5.79
CA PRO A 358 -8.07 5.59 6.70
C PRO A 358 -8.93 6.69 6.06
N PHE A 359 -8.32 7.58 5.27
CA PHE A 359 -9.04 8.66 4.58
C PHE A 359 -10.04 8.13 3.55
N THR A 360 -9.63 7.21 2.67
CA THR A 360 -10.49 6.67 1.59
C THR A 360 -11.62 5.80 2.11
N ARG A 361 -11.49 5.25 3.33
CA ARG A 361 -12.54 4.50 4.03
C ARG A 361 -13.48 5.41 4.84
N SER A 362 -13.13 6.68 5.02
CA SER A 362 -13.94 7.66 5.74
C SER A 362 -15.07 8.22 4.88
N LYS A 363 -16.06 8.86 5.50
CA LYS A 363 -17.13 9.58 4.77
C LYS A 363 -16.62 10.78 3.97
N GLN A 364 -15.47 11.35 4.35
CA GLN A 364 -14.91 12.53 3.70
C GLN A 364 -14.47 12.27 2.25
N VAL A 365 -14.20 11.00 1.89
CA VAL A 365 -13.90 10.62 0.50
C VAL A 365 -15.02 11.05 -0.46
N GLY A 366 -16.27 11.14 0.01
CA GLY A 366 -17.40 11.62 -0.78
C GLY A 366 -17.21 13.03 -1.35
N LEU A 367 -16.50 13.92 -0.65
CA LEU A 367 -16.18 15.27 -1.15
C LEU A 367 -15.26 15.20 -2.38
N VAL A 368 -14.28 14.29 -2.36
CA VAL A 368 -13.38 14.05 -3.48
C VAL A 368 -14.16 13.45 -4.65
N LEU A 369 -14.96 12.41 -4.40
CA LEU A 369 -15.74 11.73 -5.43
C LEU A 369 -16.72 12.68 -6.13
N ALA A 370 -17.44 13.49 -5.36
CA ALA A 370 -18.34 14.52 -5.89
C ALA A 370 -17.59 15.52 -6.80
N ALA A 371 -16.45 16.04 -6.31
CA ALA A 371 -15.66 17.00 -7.06
C ALA A 371 -15.07 16.41 -8.36
N LEU A 372 -14.69 15.12 -8.36
CA LEU A 372 -14.22 14.45 -9.58
C LEU A 372 -15.36 14.23 -10.59
N LYS A 373 -16.54 13.84 -10.10
CA LYS A 373 -17.74 13.67 -10.93
C LYS A 373 -18.13 14.97 -11.63
N ASP A 374 -18.16 16.08 -10.91
CA ASP A 374 -18.52 17.40 -11.44
C ASP A 374 -17.50 17.92 -12.46
N ARG A 375 -16.28 17.35 -12.48
CA ARG A 375 -15.21 17.68 -13.42
C ARG A 375 -15.09 16.70 -14.59
N GLY A 376 -15.93 15.67 -14.62
CA GLY A 376 -15.88 14.64 -15.66
C GLY A 376 -14.58 13.85 -15.62
N LEU A 377 -14.08 13.53 -14.43
CA LEU A 377 -12.91 12.69 -14.19
C LEU A 377 -13.34 11.33 -13.63
N LEU A 378 -12.56 10.29 -13.92
CA LEU A 378 -12.74 8.98 -13.30
C LEU A 378 -11.98 8.87 -11.96
N TYR A 379 -12.35 7.88 -11.15
CA TYR A 379 -11.66 7.55 -9.91
C TYR A 379 -11.28 6.07 -9.86
N VAL A 380 -10.09 5.75 -9.34
CA VAL A 380 -9.70 4.37 -9.02
C VAL A 380 -9.30 4.26 -7.56
N GLY A 381 -9.96 3.35 -6.83
CA GLY A 381 -9.79 3.13 -5.39
C GLY A 381 -11.01 2.43 -4.82
N ASP A 382 -11.08 2.18 -3.51
CA ASP A 382 -12.27 1.57 -2.88
C ASP A 382 -13.45 2.54 -2.82
N GLY A 383 -13.17 3.85 -2.69
CA GLY A 383 -14.15 4.96 -2.65
C GLY A 383 -15.20 4.87 -1.52
N GLY A 384 -15.17 3.78 -0.75
CA GLY A 384 -16.02 3.53 0.40
C GLY A 384 -17.50 3.78 0.11
N ASN A 385 -18.16 4.35 1.12
CA ASN A 385 -19.57 4.73 1.06
C ASN A 385 -19.78 6.19 0.63
N GLY A 386 -18.80 6.80 -0.05
CA GLY A 386 -18.92 8.17 -0.54
C GLY A 386 -19.87 8.26 -1.73
N GLU A 387 -20.75 9.27 -1.73
CA GLU A 387 -21.67 9.58 -2.83
C GLU A 387 -21.68 11.09 -3.10
N PRO A 388 -21.97 11.55 -4.32
CA PRO A 388 -22.17 10.76 -5.54
C PRO A 388 -20.85 10.21 -6.13
N LYS A 389 -20.90 9.02 -6.74
CA LYS A 389 -19.73 8.39 -7.37
C LYS A 389 -19.48 8.87 -8.81
N PRO A 390 -18.23 9.24 -9.18
CA PRO A 390 -17.83 9.39 -10.58
C PRO A 390 -17.71 8.00 -11.24
N PRO A 391 -17.46 7.94 -12.56
CA PRO A 391 -17.04 6.70 -13.18
C PRO A 391 -15.84 6.09 -12.45
N MET A 392 -15.97 4.84 -12.01
CA MET A 392 -15.06 4.29 -11.02
C MET A 392 -14.76 2.80 -11.20
N ALA A 393 -13.56 2.40 -10.78
CA ALA A 393 -13.18 1.01 -10.58
C ALA A 393 -12.48 0.82 -9.22
N ALA A 394 -12.80 -0.28 -8.54
CA ALA A 394 -12.08 -0.71 -7.36
C ALA A 394 -10.78 -1.42 -7.73
N LEU A 395 -9.78 -1.29 -6.88
CA LEU A 395 -8.51 -1.99 -7.04
C LEU A 395 -8.65 -3.43 -6.52
N ALA A 396 -8.36 -4.42 -7.36
CA ALA A 396 -8.29 -5.82 -6.96
C ALA A 396 -7.05 -6.11 -6.09
N GLY A 397 -5.99 -5.31 -6.24
CA GLY A 397 -4.84 -5.36 -5.35
C GLY A 397 -3.62 -4.60 -5.85
N GLN A 398 -2.65 -4.41 -4.96
CA GLN A 398 -1.30 -3.98 -5.27
C GLN A 398 -0.43 -5.23 -5.48
N LEU A 399 0.05 -5.45 -6.71
CA LEU A 399 0.79 -6.66 -7.09
C LEU A 399 2.12 -6.80 -6.33
N ASP A 400 2.78 -5.69 -6.02
CA ASP A 400 4.09 -5.66 -5.39
C ASP A 400 4.07 -4.99 -4.01
N ALA A 401 2.98 -5.24 -3.25
CA ALA A 401 2.89 -4.87 -1.84
C ALA A 401 4.10 -5.39 -1.05
N GLU A 402 4.45 -6.67 -1.27
CA GLU A 402 5.75 -7.20 -0.91
C GLU A 402 6.66 -7.34 -2.16
N PRO A 403 7.84 -6.69 -2.21
CA PRO A 403 8.64 -6.57 -3.43
C PRO A 403 9.56 -7.78 -3.70
N TYR A 404 9.06 -9.01 -3.55
CA TYR A 404 9.82 -10.22 -3.88
C TYR A 404 9.02 -11.18 -4.73
N ARG A 405 9.73 -11.97 -5.55
CA ARG A 405 9.22 -12.82 -6.62
C ARG A 405 7.95 -13.59 -6.24
N ASN A 406 8.02 -14.41 -5.19
CA ASN A 406 6.93 -15.32 -4.84
C ASN A 406 5.67 -14.57 -4.36
N ALA A 407 5.81 -13.43 -3.67
CA ALA A 407 4.65 -12.64 -3.26
C ALA A 407 3.98 -11.98 -4.46
N ILE A 408 4.77 -11.42 -5.39
CA ILE A 408 4.23 -10.81 -6.61
C ILE A 408 3.46 -11.85 -7.43
N GLU A 409 4.05 -13.04 -7.62
CA GLU A 409 3.42 -14.13 -8.37
C GLU A 409 2.13 -14.62 -7.68
N ALA A 410 2.11 -14.71 -6.35
CA ALA A 410 0.89 -15.04 -5.61
C ALA A 410 -0.23 -13.98 -5.80
N ARG A 411 0.12 -12.68 -5.78
CA ARG A 411 -0.84 -11.59 -6.05
C ARG A 411 -1.33 -11.58 -7.49
N GLN A 412 -0.49 -11.94 -8.45
CA GLN A 412 -0.88 -12.08 -9.86
C GLN A 412 -1.91 -13.20 -10.06
N ILE A 413 -1.77 -14.32 -9.34
CA ILE A 413 -2.76 -15.41 -9.35
C ILE A 413 -4.10 -14.89 -8.81
N GLN A 414 -4.09 -14.26 -7.63
CA GLN A 414 -5.29 -13.68 -7.00
C GLN A 414 -5.98 -12.67 -7.93
N ALA A 415 -5.21 -11.79 -8.57
CA ALA A 415 -5.74 -10.82 -9.54
C ALA A 415 -6.36 -11.50 -10.76
N SER A 416 -5.75 -12.57 -11.27
CA SER A 416 -6.27 -13.33 -12.41
C SER A 416 -7.60 -14.00 -12.07
N GLU A 417 -7.73 -14.56 -10.86
CA GLU A 417 -8.96 -15.17 -10.36
C GLU A 417 -10.07 -14.13 -10.21
N ALA A 418 -9.78 -12.99 -9.57
CA ALA A 418 -10.73 -11.89 -9.43
C ALA A 418 -11.20 -11.37 -10.80
N ALA A 419 -10.29 -11.28 -11.78
CA ALA A 419 -10.62 -10.87 -13.14
C ALA A 419 -11.54 -11.88 -13.84
N LYS A 420 -11.31 -13.19 -13.65
CA LYS A 420 -12.15 -14.25 -14.20
C LYS A 420 -13.55 -14.24 -13.61
N GLU A 421 -13.67 -14.02 -12.30
CA GLU A 421 -14.95 -13.96 -11.60
C GLU A 421 -15.78 -12.73 -12.05
N MET A 422 -15.13 -11.57 -12.17
CA MET A 422 -15.81 -10.30 -12.44
C MET A 422 -15.84 -9.92 -13.92
N GLY A 423 -15.20 -10.70 -14.79
CA GLY A 423 -14.96 -10.39 -16.21
C GLY A 423 -13.98 -9.23 -16.45
N ARG A 424 -13.49 -8.58 -15.37
CA ARG A 424 -12.53 -7.49 -15.39
C ARG A 424 -11.83 -7.32 -14.04
N ALA A 425 -10.63 -6.75 -14.02
CA ALA A 425 -9.98 -6.30 -12.79
C ALA A 425 -9.09 -5.08 -13.05
N VAL A 426 -8.81 -4.31 -11.99
CA VAL A 426 -7.79 -3.26 -11.99
C VAL A 426 -6.77 -3.59 -10.93
N VAL A 427 -5.49 -3.60 -11.28
CA VAL A 427 -4.39 -3.82 -10.34
C VAL A 427 -3.38 -2.70 -10.44
N ALA A 428 -2.63 -2.47 -9.36
CA ALA A 428 -1.57 -1.48 -9.30
C ALA A 428 -0.22 -2.15 -9.05
N ILE A 429 0.85 -1.55 -9.57
CA ILE A 429 2.22 -2.02 -9.38
C ILE A 429 3.17 -0.82 -9.32
N ASN A 430 4.20 -0.85 -8.48
CA ASN A 430 5.22 0.19 -8.48
C ASN A 430 6.25 -0.06 -9.59
N ALA A 431 6.86 1.01 -10.09
CA ALA A 431 7.94 0.94 -11.05
C ALA A 431 9.25 0.48 -10.38
N ARG A 432 9.41 -0.84 -10.21
CA ARG A 432 10.63 -1.47 -9.69
C ARG A 432 11.12 -2.52 -10.68
N PRO A 433 12.44 -2.80 -10.76
CA PRO A 433 12.96 -3.79 -11.71
C PRO A 433 12.35 -5.18 -11.54
N ILE A 434 12.28 -5.70 -10.32
CA ILE A 434 11.66 -7.00 -10.03
C ILE A 434 10.17 -7.00 -10.35
N SER A 435 9.47 -5.92 -10.03
CA SER A 435 8.03 -5.78 -10.30
C SER A 435 7.74 -5.85 -11.80
N PHE A 436 8.52 -5.14 -12.63
CA PHE A 436 8.35 -5.15 -14.09
C PHE A 436 8.77 -6.47 -14.73
N ASP A 437 9.88 -7.06 -14.28
CA ASP A 437 10.31 -8.38 -14.76
C ASP A 437 9.22 -9.44 -14.55
N ARG A 438 8.61 -9.48 -13.36
CA ARG A 438 7.50 -10.40 -13.06
C ARG A 438 6.21 -10.03 -13.80
N LEU A 439 5.92 -8.75 -13.93
CA LEU A 439 4.71 -8.26 -14.60
C LEU A 439 4.71 -8.60 -16.10
N LEU A 440 5.81 -8.32 -16.80
CA LEU A 440 5.93 -8.57 -18.24
C LEU A 440 5.81 -10.06 -18.56
N GLY A 441 6.51 -10.92 -17.81
CA GLY A 441 6.39 -12.37 -17.99
C GLY A 441 5.03 -12.96 -17.59
N TRP A 442 4.25 -12.27 -16.76
CA TRP A 442 2.86 -12.66 -16.46
C TRP A 442 1.90 -12.23 -17.59
N MET A 443 2.10 -11.04 -18.16
CA MET A 443 1.29 -10.52 -19.27
C MET A 443 1.42 -11.37 -20.54
N ASP A 444 2.58 -11.99 -20.78
CA ASP A 444 2.77 -12.91 -21.91
C ASP A 444 1.81 -14.12 -21.88
N LYS A 445 1.29 -14.47 -20.69
CA LYS A 445 0.36 -15.59 -20.48
C LYS A 445 -1.12 -15.17 -20.55
N PHE A 446 -1.42 -13.90 -20.78
CA PHE A 446 -2.80 -13.41 -20.85
C PHE A 446 -3.63 -14.10 -21.95
N PRO A 447 -3.11 -14.31 -23.18
CA PRO A 447 -3.85 -15.00 -24.23
C PRO A 447 -4.30 -16.41 -23.84
N ASP A 448 -3.45 -17.17 -23.14
CA ASP A 448 -3.72 -18.54 -22.68
C ASP A 448 -4.89 -18.62 -21.69
N HIS A 449 -5.23 -17.48 -21.07
CA HIS A 449 -6.28 -17.38 -20.06
C HIS A 449 -7.49 -16.54 -20.50
N ASN A 450 -7.59 -16.22 -21.80
CA ASN A 450 -8.61 -15.32 -22.35
C ASN A 450 -8.65 -13.94 -21.65
N ILE A 451 -7.49 -13.48 -21.19
CA ILE A 451 -7.31 -12.15 -20.60
C ILE A 451 -6.73 -11.22 -21.67
N VAL A 452 -7.16 -9.97 -21.65
CA VAL A 452 -6.55 -8.89 -22.44
C VAL A 452 -6.19 -7.72 -21.55
N LEU A 453 -5.04 -7.13 -21.83
CA LEU A 453 -4.61 -5.88 -21.22
C LEU A 453 -5.47 -4.73 -21.75
N ALA A 454 -5.94 -3.86 -20.86
CA ALA A 454 -6.82 -2.76 -21.20
C ALA A 454 -6.48 -1.49 -20.39
N PRO A 455 -6.65 -0.29 -20.94
CA PRO A 455 -6.51 0.94 -20.18
C PRO A 455 -7.63 1.05 -19.14
N VAL A 456 -7.35 1.75 -18.03
CA VAL A 456 -8.29 1.91 -16.91
C VAL A 456 -9.64 2.46 -17.34
N SER A 457 -9.68 3.43 -18.26
CA SER A 457 -10.93 4.02 -18.77
C SER A 457 -11.88 3.00 -19.43
N SER A 458 -11.39 1.86 -19.90
CA SER A 458 -12.21 0.79 -20.50
C SER A 458 -12.86 -0.15 -19.47
N VAL A 459 -12.42 -0.08 -18.21
CA VAL A 459 -12.86 -0.96 -17.14
C VAL A 459 -13.52 -0.23 -15.99
N VAL A 460 -13.83 1.06 -16.10
CA VAL A 460 -14.64 1.78 -15.10
C VAL A 460 -16.15 1.52 -15.30
N LYS A 461 -16.92 1.57 -14.21
CA LYS A 461 -18.40 1.60 -14.25
C LYS A 461 -18.84 3.07 -14.23
N PRO A 462 -19.84 3.47 -15.03
CA PRO A 462 -20.36 4.84 -15.05
C PRO A 462 -21.08 5.23 -13.76
#